data_AF-A0A6P8U102-F1
#
_entry.id   AF-A0A6P8U102-F1
#
_cell.length_a   1.000
_cell.length_b   1.000
_cell.length_c   1.000
_cell.angle_alpha   90.00
_cell.angle_beta   90.00
_cell.angle_gamma   90.00
#
_symmetry.space_group_name_H-M   'P 1'
#
loop_
_entity.id
_entity.type
_entity.pdbx_description
1 polymer ?
#
loop_
_entity_poly.entity_id
_entity_poly.type
_entity_poly.pdbx_seq_one_letter_code
_entity_poly.pdbx_strand_id
1 'polypeptide(L)'
;MQLKIFQQLHHQGGKVTVAGDMRADSPGHSAKFGSYTLMHLGSNTIVDFQLVQSNEVGGSYHMEKEGLKRCLDHLESNDLAVEYIVTDRHPQIQKFLRERNIEQFYDVWHFEKGLSKKLVKLSQNKDCKLLKRWLQSIKNHVYWSATSTTSGPEKVARWTSVVNHLQNIHVHDDPLFPKCEHPERATTDENKWLKPDSITLHKVEKILNNKRVLKDVQKLSHHYQTSSLESFHSLILRFAPKNVVFPFMGMLCRLCLAAMHHNENADREQATTAAGLPVYRLAYPKSRRGECTAKPVKKEPTYMYVGELMRLVFEEVFEDPTPFVEEMNKINIPKDLSTQFDRPSKEEVVARHVSRFSLGVVGSPRTVQPDQGTPGVSGGPHTTG
;
A
#
# COMPACT_ATOMS: atom_id res chain seq x y z
N MET A 1 -1.64 -22.68 10.69
CA MET A 1 -2.63 -21.66 10.26
C MET A 1 -2.73 -21.56 8.74
N GLN A 2 -1.65 -21.23 8.03
CA GLN A 2 -1.67 -20.98 6.58
C GLN A 2 -2.22 -22.15 5.75
N LEU A 3 -1.79 -23.40 6.03
CA LEU A 3 -2.34 -24.58 5.35
C LEU A 3 -3.86 -24.72 5.52
N LYS A 4 -4.40 -24.39 6.71
CA LYS A 4 -5.86 -24.41 6.95
C LYS A 4 -6.56 -23.34 6.10
N ILE A 5 -5.96 -22.15 5.95
CA ILE A 5 -6.46 -21.08 5.09
C ILE A 5 -6.46 -21.54 3.63
N PHE A 6 -5.36 -22.14 3.16
CA PHE A 6 -5.29 -22.64 1.79
C PHE A 6 -6.33 -23.71 1.54
N GLN A 7 -6.46 -24.70 2.42
CA GLN A 7 -7.52 -25.72 2.33
C GLN A 7 -8.91 -25.08 2.27
N GLN A 8 -9.22 -24.10 3.12
CA GLN A 8 -10.50 -23.39 3.09
C GLN A 8 -10.74 -22.70 1.73
N LEU A 9 -9.73 -22.04 1.17
CA LEU A 9 -9.82 -21.37 -0.13
C LEU A 9 -9.98 -22.35 -1.29
N HIS A 10 -9.41 -23.56 -1.21
CA HIS A 10 -9.66 -24.62 -2.18
C HIS A 10 -11.13 -25.04 -2.20
N HIS A 11 -11.74 -25.24 -1.02
CA HIS A 11 -13.16 -25.57 -0.92
C HIS A 11 -14.07 -24.47 -1.48
N GLN A 12 -13.58 -23.23 -1.59
CA GLN A 12 -14.28 -22.08 -2.16
C GLN A 12 -14.05 -21.92 -3.68
N GLY A 13 -13.37 -22.86 -4.33
CA GLY A 13 -13.19 -22.89 -5.79
C GLY A 13 -11.78 -22.62 -6.29
N GLY A 14 -10.78 -22.50 -5.38
CA GLY A 14 -9.36 -22.43 -5.73
C GLY A 14 -8.91 -21.15 -6.44
N LYS A 15 -9.83 -20.22 -6.72
CA LYS A 15 -9.54 -18.88 -7.24
C LYS A 15 -9.65 -17.85 -6.13
N VAL A 16 -8.64 -17.00 -6.01
CA VAL A 16 -8.55 -16.01 -4.93
C VAL A 16 -8.43 -14.59 -5.48
N THR A 17 -9.18 -13.68 -4.86
CA THR A 17 -9.04 -12.24 -5.08
C THR A 17 -8.26 -11.65 -3.92
N VAL A 18 -7.12 -11.02 -4.20
CA VAL A 18 -6.16 -10.61 -3.16
C VAL A 18 -5.78 -9.14 -3.26
N ALA A 19 -5.39 -8.54 -2.13
CA ALA A 19 -4.70 -7.26 -2.08
C ALA A 19 -3.27 -7.46 -1.61
N GLY A 20 -2.34 -6.70 -2.20
CA GLY A 20 -0.92 -6.81 -1.91
C GLY A 20 -0.24 -5.46 -1.74
N ASP A 21 0.60 -5.34 -0.72
CA ASP A 21 1.41 -4.16 -0.43
C ASP A 21 2.64 -4.54 0.40
N MET A 22 3.70 -3.73 0.32
CA MET A 22 4.93 -3.92 1.09
C MET A 22 5.09 -2.86 2.17
N ARG A 23 5.42 -3.33 3.38
CA ARG A 23 5.92 -2.49 4.47
C ARG A 23 7.44 -2.62 4.62
N ALA A 24 8.15 -1.49 4.65
CA ALA A 24 9.55 -1.43 5.06
C ALA A 24 9.72 -1.18 6.58
N ASP A 25 10.78 -1.74 7.16
CA ASP A 25 11.14 -1.58 8.58
C ASP A 25 11.60 -0.16 8.94
N SER A 26 12.29 0.53 8.02
CA SER A 26 12.66 1.94 8.16
C SER A 26 12.18 2.77 6.95
N PRO A 27 12.06 4.11 7.09
CA PRO A 27 11.78 4.99 5.96
C PRO A 27 13.01 5.20 5.05
N GLY A 28 12.78 5.43 3.76
CA GLY A 28 13.82 5.78 2.79
C GLY A 28 14.52 4.58 2.16
N HIS A 29 15.63 4.83 1.47
CA HIS A 29 16.35 3.79 0.71
C HIS A 29 17.24 2.87 1.57
N SER A 30 17.28 3.07 2.88
CA SER A 30 18.13 2.35 3.84
C SER A 30 17.41 1.23 4.60
N ALA A 31 16.20 0.84 4.18
CA ALA A 31 15.47 -0.27 4.78
C ALA A 31 16.28 -1.57 4.74
N LYS A 32 16.40 -2.23 5.90
CA LYS A 32 17.03 -3.55 5.99
C LYS A 32 16.03 -4.62 5.57
N PHE A 33 14.77 -4.49 5.98
CA PHE A 33 13.73 -5.47 5.76
C PHE A 33 12.49 -4.86 5.08
N GLY A 34 11.96 -5.59 4.12
CA GLY A 34 10.63 -5.40 3.54
C GLY A 34 9.77 -6.63 3.81
N SER A 35 8.56 -6.42 4.32
CA SER A 35 7.55 -7.48 4.44
C SER A 35 6.44 -7.21 3.43
N TYR A 36 6.33 -8.04 2.39
CA TYR A 36 5.20 -8.03 1.48
C TYR A 36 4.07 -8.84 2.10
N THR A 37 2.85 -8.30 2.10
CA THR A 37 1.68 -8.98 2.67
C THR A 37 0.67 -9.23 1.57
N LEU A 38 0.09 -10.42 1.54
CA LEU A 38 -1.03 -10.77 0.69
C LEU A 38 -2.27 -11.06 1.54
N MET A 39 -3.36 -10.34 1.28
CA MET A 39 -4.63 -10.46 1.99
C MET A 39 -5.72 -10.92 1.04
N HIS A 40 -6.48 -11.95 1.42
CA HIS A 40 -7.71 -12.32 0.73
C HIS A 40 -8.79 -11.27 0.98
N LEU A 41 -9.34 -10.74 -0.11
CA LEU A 41 -10.23 -9.58 -0.05
C LEU A 41 -11.62 -9.90 0.50
N GLY A 42 -12.15 -11.10 0.22
CA GLY A 42 -13.49 -11.50 0.68
C GLY A 42 -13.59 -11.72 2.18
N SER A 43 -12.51 -12.20 2.82
CA SER A 43 -12.48 -12.56 4.25
C SER A 43 -11.52 -11.71 5.09
N ASN A 44 -10.93 -10.66 4.50
CA ASN A 44 -9.90 -9.82 5.12
C ASN A 44 -8.74 -10.61 5.78
N THR A 45 -8.48 -11.84 5.34
CA THR A 45 -7.54 -12.76 5.98
C THR A 45 -6.17 -12.60 5.34
N ILE A 46 -5.11 -12.52 6.13
CA ILE A 46 -3.73 -12.63 5.65
C ILE A 46 -3.49 -14.05 5.20
N VAL A 47 -3.33 -14.24 3.89
CA VAL A 47 -3.11 -15.55 3.27
C VAL A 47 -1.63 -15.88 3.19
N ASP A 48 -0.79 -14.87 2.99
CA ASP A 48 0.66 -15.02 2.99
C ASP A 48 1.36 -13.71 3.34
N PHE A 49 2.60 -13.81 3.78
CA PHE A 49 3.51 -12.69 3.83
C PHE A 49 4.95 -13.17 3.61
N GLN A 50 5.78 -12.32 3.01
CA GLN A 50 7.15 -12.66 2.63
C GLN A 50 8.10 -11.59 3.16
N LEU A 51 9.01 -12.00 4.04
CA LEU A 51 10.08 -11.17 4.56
C LEU A 51 11.28 -11.22 3.61
N VAL A 52 11.74 -10.05 3.18
CA VAL A 52 12.88 -9.87 2.28
C VAL A 52 13.88 -8.93 2.94
N GLN A 53 15.15 -9.31 2.99
CA GLN A 53 16.27 -8.47 3.36
C GLN A 53 16.87 -7.80 2.12
N SER A 54 17.24 -6.52 2.23
CA SER A 54 17.61 -5.71 1.07
C SER A 54 18.82 -6.22 0.29
N ASN A 55 19.80 -6.85 0.94
CA ASN A 55 20.95 -7.46 0.27
C ASN A 55 20.61 -8.71 -0.56
N GLU A 56 19.49 -9.39 -0.30
CA GLU A 56 19.03 -10.51 -1.14
C GLU A 56 18.71 -10.07 -2.58
N VAL A 57 18.37 -8.79 -2.75
CA VAL A 57 17.78 -8.26 -3.98
C VAL A 57 18.50 -7.01 -4.50
N GLY A 58 19.68 -6.69 -3.96
CA GLY A 58 20.47 -5.53 -4.38
C GLY A 58 19.91 -4.18 -3.94
N GLY A 59 19.06 -4.14 -2.92
CA GLY A 59 18.59 -2.91 -2.28
C GLY A 59 17.09 -2.90 -1.97
N SER A 60 16.70 -1.96 -1.10
CA SER A 60 15.33 -1.83 -0.60
C SER A 60 14.28 -1.60 -1.70
N TYR A 61 14.67 -0.98 -2.81
CA TYR A 61 13.82 -0.73 -3.97
C TYR A 61 13.29 -2.01 -4.64
N HIS A 62 14.01 -3.13 -4.53
CA HIS A 62 13.66 -4.39 -5.19
C HIS A 62 12.85 -5.35 -4.31
N MET A 63 12.73 -5.07 -3.01
CA MET A 63 12.08 -5.96 -2.05
C MET A 63 10.59 -6.14 -2.31
N GLU A 64 9.89 -5.11 -2.81
CA GLU A 64 8.44 -5.20 -3.06
C GLU A 64 8.14 -6.23 -4.15
N LYS A 65 8.85 -6.15 -5.28
CA LYS A 65 8.68 -7.07 -6.40
C LYS A 65 9.04 -8.50 -5.98
N GLU A 66 10.14 -8.66 -5.24
CA GLU A 66 10.57 -9.98 -4.78
C GLU A 66 9.58 -10.59 -3.78
N GLY A 67 9.11 -9.81 -2.81
CA GLY A 67 8.12 -10.27 -1.84
C GLY A 67 6.79 -10.66 -2.51
N LEU A 68 6.32 -9.87 -3.49
CA LEU A 68 5.15 -10.23 -4.29
C LEU A 68 5.39 -11.52 -5.08
N LYS A 69 6.54 -11.65 -5.74
CA LYS A 69 6.90 -12.86 -6.50
C LYS A 69 6.84 -14.10 -5.61
N ARG A 70 7.47 -14.05 -4.43
CA ARG A 70 7.45 -15.15 -3.46
C ARG A 70 6.03 -15.51 -3.03
N CYS A 71 5.17 -14.52 -2.76
CA CYS A 71 3.78 -14.76 -2.40
C CYS A 71 3.00 -15.47 -3.52
N LEU A 72 3.16 -15.01 -4.77
CA LEU A 72 2.46 -15.60 -5.91
C LEU A 72 2.96 -17.01 -6.21
N ASP A 73 4.29 -17.23 -6.17
CA ASP A 73 4.89 -18.55 -6.33
C ASP A 73 4.38 -19.53 -5.25
N HIS A 74 4.17 -19.03 -4.01
CA HIS A 74 3.66 -19.83 -2.91
C HIS A 74 2.18 -20.20 -3.06
N LEU A 75 1.34 -19.28 -3.57
CA LEU A 75 -0.05 -19.61 -3.91
C LEU A 75 -0.12 -20.63 -5.04
N GLU A 76 0.68 -20.45 -6.09
CA GLU A 76 0.72 -21.33 -7.26
C GLU A 76 1.19 -22.75 -6.89
N SER A 77 2.23 -22.88 -6.05
CA SER A 77 2.71 -24.19 -5.58
C SER A 77 1.73 -24.92 -4.66
N ASN A 78 0.70 -24.22 -4.19
CA ASN A 78 -0.40 -24.78 -3.43
C ASN A 78 -1.70 -24.73 -4.23
N ASP A 79 -1.65 -24.76 -5.57
CA ASP A 79 -2.83 -24.86 -6.45
C ASP A 79 -3.91 -23.75 -6.26
N LEU A 80 -3.51 -22.58 -5.74
CA LEU A 80 -4.37 -21.41 -5.59
C LEU A 80 -4.11 -20.40 -6.72
N ALA A 81 -5.07 -20.30 -7.64
CA ALA A 81 -5.00 -19.36 -8.75
C ALA A 81 -5.44 -17.95 -8.31
N VAL A 82 -4.66 -16.92 -8.64
CA VAL A 82 -5.06 -15.53 -8.42
C VAL A 82 -5.94 -15.06 -9.56
N GLU A 83 -7.20 -14.73 -9.27
CA GLU A 83 -8.13 -14.19 -10.27
C GLU A 83 -7.76 -12.74 -10.62
N TYR A 84 -7.57 -11.91 -9.59
CA TYR A 84 -7.00 -10.58 -9.72
C TYR A 84 -6.35 -10.15 -8.41
N ILE A 85 -5.46 -9.17 -8.53
CA ILE A 85 -4.80 -8.53 -7.40
C ILE A 85 -5.07 -7.01 -7.37
N VAL A 86 -5.33 -6.48 -6.18
CA VAL A 86 -5.41 -5.03 -5.93
C VAL A 86 -4.10 -4.55 -5.32
N THR A 87 -3.42 -3.61 -5.98
CA THR A 87 -2.17 -3.01 -5.47
C THR A 87 -2.12 -1.51 -5.75
N ASP A 88 -1.06 -0.87 -5.27
CA ASP A 88 -0.66 0.46 -5.70
C ASP A 88 -0.17 0.51 -7.17
N ARG A 89 -0.08 1.73 -7.70
CA ARG A 89 0.34 2.02 -9.08
C ARG A 89 1.86 2.06 -9.23
N HIS A 90 2.56 1.03 -8.78
CA HIS A 90 4.02 0.94 -8.92
C HIS A 90 4.41 0.34 -10.29
N PRO A 91 5.15 1.06 -11.17
CA PRO A 91 5.40 0.62 -12.55
C PRO A 91 6.09 -0.75 -12.66
N GLN A 92 6.97 -1.08 -11.72
CA GLN A 92 7.66 -2.37 -11.72
C GLN A 92 6.70 -3.53 -11.43
N ILE A 93 5.80 -3.35 -10.47
CA ILE A 93 4.76 -4.33 -10.13
C ILE A 93 3.76 -4.48 -11.28
N GLN A 94 3.35 -3.37 -11.89
CA GLN A 94 2.48 -3.40 -13.07
C GLN A 94 3.10 -4.18 -14.23
N LYS A 95 4.41 -4.00 -14.48
CA LYS A 95 5.12 -4.76 -15.53
C LYS A 95 5.15 -6.24 -15.19
N PHE A 96 5.54 -6.58 -13.95
CA PHE A 96 5.65 -7.96 -13.49
C PHE A 96 4.32 -8.72 -13.55
N LEU A 97 3.22 -8.11 -13.09
CA LEU A 97 1.89 -8.74 -13.12
C LEU A 97 1.38 -8.96 -14.56
N ARG A 98 1.65 -8.02 -15.47
CA ARG A 98 1.35 -8.20 -16.90
C ARG A 98 2.12 -9.37 -17.50
N GLU A 99 3.42 -9.50 -17.18
CA GLU A 99 4.26 -10.61 -17.65
C GLU A 99 3.78 -11.97 -17.10
N ARG A 100 3.18 -11.99 -15.90
CA ARG A 100 2.54 -13.17 -15.32
C ARG A 100 1.09 -13.41 -15.76
N ASN A 101 0.53 -12.55 -16.62
CA ASN A 101 -0.87 -12.61 -17.03
C ASN A 101 -1.86 -12.60 -15.85
N ILE A 102 -1.55 -11.84 -14.79
CA ILE A 102 -2.43 -11.64 -13.63
C ILE A 102 -3.13 -10.29 -13.77
N GLU A 103 -4.47 -10.29 -13.70
CA GLU A 103 -5.23 -9.05 -13.77
C GLU A 103 -4.97 -8.20 -12.52
N GLN A 104 -4.77 -6.89 -12.74
CA GLN A 104 -4.41 -5.96 -11.69
C GLN A 104 -5.41 -4.81 -11.67
N PHE A 105 -5.98 -4.60 -10.49
CA PHE A 105 -6.75 -3.41 -10.16
C PHE A 105 -5.98 -2.48 -9.21
N TYR A 106 -6.37 -1.21 -9.21
CA TYR A 106 -5.75 -0.16 -8.41
C TYR A 106 -6.62 0.21 -7.21
N ASP A 107 -5.93 0.47 -6.11
CA ASP A 107 -6.55 1.04 -4.93
C ASP A 107 -7.17 2.42 -5.23
N VAL A 108 -8.47 2.56 -4.93
CA VAL A 108 -9.24 3.76 -5.27
C VAL A 108 -8.83 4.93 -4.38
N TRP A 109 -8.47 4.66 -3.13
CA TRP A 109 -8.05 5.70 -2.20
C TRP A 109 -6.72 6.34 -2.61
N HIS A 110 -5.72 5.54 -3.00
CA HIS A 110 -4.43 6.04 -3.48
C HIS A 110 -4.58 6.85 -4.77
N PHE A 111 -5.45 6.40 -5.68
CA PHE A 111 -5.81 7.16 -6.88
C PHE A 111 -6.47 8.49 -6.52
N GLU A 112 -7.54 8.46 -5.74
CA GLU A 112 -8.33 9.63 -5.35
C GLU A 112 -7.48 10.65 -4.59
N LYS A 113 -6.67 10.20 -3.62
CA LYS A 113 -5.75 11.07 -2.86
C LYS A 113 -4.79 11.83 -3.76
N GLY A 114 -4.24 11.17 -4.79
CA GLY A 114 -3.36 11.80 -5.77
C GLY A 114 -4.09 12.84 -6.62
N LEU A 115 -5.32 12.54 -7.04
CA LEU A 115 -6.16 13.42 -7.84
C LEU A 115 -6.63 14.65 -7.03
N SER A 116 -7.17 14.41 -5.83
CA SER A 116 -7.66 15.43 -4.91
C SER A 116 -6.58 16.44 -4.53
N LYS A 117 -5.32 16.03 -4.36
CA LYS A 117 -4.19 16.97 -4.15
C LYS A 117 -4.07 17.98 -5.30
N LYS A 118 -4.19 17.53 -6.55
CA LYS A 118 -4.11 18.41 -7.73
C LYS A 118 -5.31 19.36 -7.79
N LEU A 119 -6.51 18.86 -7.52
CA LEU A 119 -7.74 19.66 -7.53
C LEU A 119 -7.79 20.68 -6.39
N VAL A 120 -7.34 20.31 -5.19
CA VAL A 120 -7.20 21.24 -4.06
C VAL A 120 -6.23 22.37 -4.42
N LYS A 121 -5.07 22.05 -5.00
CA LYS A 121 -4.11 23.07 -5.47
C LYS A 121 -4.74 23.99 -6.51
N LEU A 122 -5.49 23.44 -7.48
CA LEU A 122 -6.20 24.24 -8.48
C LEU A 122 -7.24 25.16 -7.83
N SER A 123 -8.00 24.66 -6.86
CA SER A 123 -9.07 25.40 -6.18
C SER A 123 -8.57 26.60 -5.34
N GLN A 124 -7.27 26.67 -5.07
CA GLN A 124 -6.64 27.80 -4.37
C GLN A 124 -6.46 29.03 -5.29
N ASN A 125 -6.52 28.85 -6.62
CA ASN A 125 -6.47 29.96 -7.56
C ASN A 125 -7.73 30.83 -7.43
N LYS A 126 -7.58 32.16 -7.50
CA LYS A 126 -8.68 33.14 -7.42
C LYS A 126 -9.77 32.85 -8.46
N ASP A 127 -9.38 32.44 -9.67
CA ASP A 127 -10.31 32.14 -10.77
C ASP A 127 -11.09 30.83 -10.54
N CYS A 128 -10.58 29.93 -9.70
CA CYS A 128 -11.08 28.57 -9.50
C CYS A 128 -11.73 28.35 -8.14
N LYS A 129 -12.14 29.41 -7.44
CA LYS A 129 -12.75 29.30 -6.10
C LYS A 129 -14.00 28.42 -6.07
N LEU A 130 -14.81 28.45 -7.12
CA LEU A 130 -16.03 27.64 -7.21
C LEU A 130 -15.75 26.13 -7.13
N LEU A 131 -14.59 25.68 -7.62
CA LEU A 131 -14.17 24.27 -7.57
C LEU A 131 -14.14 23.73 -6.14
N LYS A 132 -13.88 24.57 -5.13
CA LYS A 132 -13.85 24.14 -3.71
C LYS A 132 -15.15 23.47 -3.29
N ARG A 133 -16.30 23.96 -3.78
CA ARG A 133 -17.63 23.40 -3.48
C ARG A 133 -17.85 22.02 -4.11
N TRP A 134 -17.08 21.69 -5.16
CA TRP A 134 -17.21 20.47 -5.94
C TRP A 134 -16.22 19.37 -5.56
N LEU A 135 -15.18 19.67 -4.78
CA LEU A 135 -14.14 18.69 -4.44
C LEU A 135 -14.70 17.40 -3.84
N GLN A 136 -15.65 17.52 -2.91
CA GLN A 136 -16.27 16.35 -2.29
C GLN A 136 -17.13 15.56 -3.28
N SER A 137 -17.86 16.23 -4.17
CA SER A 137 -18.65 15.58 -5.21
C SER A 137 -17.76 14.83 -6.20
N ILE A 138 -16.66 15.43 -6.65
CA ILE A 138 -15.69 14.77 -7.55
C ILE A 138 -15.09 13.55 -6.87
N LYS A 139 -14.71 13.67 -5.59
CA LYS A 139 -14.24 12.53 -4.79
C LYS A 139 -15.26 11.40 -4.74
N ASN A 140 -16.51 11.70 -4.40
CA ASN A 140 -17.58 10.70 -4.35
C ASN A 140 -17.81 10.05 -5.73
N HIS A 141 -17.70 10.84 -6.80
CA HIS A 141 -17.84 10.37 -8.17
C HIS A 141 -16.74 9.38 -8.58
N VAL A 142 -15.50 9.56 -8.10
CA VAL A 142 -14.42 8.57 -8.29
C VAL A 142 -14.82 7.21 -7.72
N TYR A 143 -15.26 7.19 -6.45
CA TYR A 143 -15.66 5.94 -5.79
C TYR A 143 -16.86 5.32 -6.48
N TRP A 144 -17.90 6.12 -6.77
CA TRP A 144 -19.08 5.63 -7.47
C TRP A 144 -18.74 5.07 -8.85
N SER A 145 -17.93 5.75 -9.65
CA SER A 145 -17.51 5.26 -10.97
C SER A 145 -16.75 3.94 -10.85
N ALA A 146 -15.91 3.78 -9.82
CA ALA A 146 -15.15 2.56 -9.59
C ALA A 146 -16.02 1.38 -9.15
N THR A 147 -17.03 1.60 -8.29
CA THR A 147 -17.77 0.51 -7.62
C THR A 147 -19.12 0.18 -8.25
N SER A 148 -19.62 1.01 -9.18
CA SER A 148 -20.96 0.84 -9.77
C SER A 148 -21.00 -0.04 -11.02
N THR A 149 -19.85 -0.42 -11.58
CA THR A 149 -19.73 -1.32 -12.73
C THR A 149 -18.45 -2.14 -12.61
N THR A 150 -18.38 -3.32 -13.21
CA THR A 150 -17.15 -4.11 -13.36
C THR A 150 -16.41 -3.85 -14.69
N SER A 151 -17.04 -3.12 -15.60
CA SER A 151 -16.50 -2.83 -16.93
C SER A 151 -15.56 -1.64 -16.88
N GLY A 152 -14.29 -1.86 -17.19
CA GLY A 152 -13.28 -0.79 -17.26
C GLY A 152 -13.69 0.38 -18.17
N PRO A 153 -14.09 0.15 -19.44
CA PRO A 153 -14.58 1.20 -20.33
C PRO A 153 -15.77 1.97 -19.74
N GLU A 154 -16.72 1.28 -19.11
CA GLU A 154 -17.89 1.92 -18.51
C GLU A 154 -17.51 2.78 -17.30
N LYS A 155 -16.52 2.39 -16.48
CA LYS A 155 -15.98 3.30 -15.44
C LYS A 155 -15.46 4.59 -16.02
N VAL A 156 -14.80 4.52 -17.18
CA VAL A 156 -14.26 5.70 -17.85
C VAL A 156 -15.40 6.59 -18.32
N ALA A 157 -16.44 6.03 -18.94
CA ALA A 157 -17.63 6.75 -19.35
C ALA A 157 -18.36 7.41 -18.16
N ARG A 158 -18.59 6.65 -17.09
CA ARG A 158 -19.13 7.16 -15.82
C ARG A 158 -18.24 8.26 -15.24
N TRP A 159 -16.92 8.10 -15.25
CA TRP A 159 -15.99 9.09 -14.72
C TRP A 159 -15.98 10.40 -15.51
N THR A 160 -15.88 10.33 -16.84
CA THR A 160 -15.84 11.53 -17.70
C THR A 160 -17.14 12.33 -17.63
N SER A 161 -18.27 11.68 -17.32
CA SER A 161 -19.55 12.32 -17.04
C SER A 161 -19.49 13.38 -15.94
N VAL A 162 -18.51 13.31 -15.03
CA VAL A 162 -18.36 14.31 -13.96
C VAL A 162 -18.16 15.72 -14.51
N VAL A 163 -17.53 15.88 -15.68
CA VAL A 163 -17.33 17.19 -16.33
C VAL A 163 -18.66 17.78 -16.78
N ASN A 164 -19.59 16.92 -17.22
CA ASN A 164 -20.96 17.31 -17.54
C ASN A 164 -21.73 17.65 -16.26
N HIS A 165 -21.59 16.87 -15.19
CA HIS A 165 -22.23 17.13 -13.90
C HIS A 165 -21.83 18.48 -13.31
N LEU A 166 -20.57 18.90 -13.48
CA LEU A 166 -20.08 20.21 -13.05
C LEU A 166 -20.84 21.38 -13.71
N GLN A 167 -21.45 21.14 -14.87
CA GLN A 167 -22.20 22.09 -15.68
C GLN A 167 -23.72 21.86 -15.64
N ASN A 168 -24.19 20.95 -14.77
CA ASN A 168 -25.59 20.51 -14.70
C ASN A 168 -26.10 19.78 -15.95
N ILE A 169 -25.21 19.12 -16.70
CA ILE A 169 -25.57 18.32 -17.87
C ILE A 169 -25.66 16.85 -17.44
N HIS A 170 -26.83 16.23 -17.65
CA HIS A 170 -27.15 14.86 -17.20
C HIS A 170 -27.43 13.86 -18.32
N VAL A 171 -27.30 14.32 -19.57
CA VAL A 171 -27.33 13.50 -20.79
C VAL A 171 -25.96 13.58 -21.43
N HIS A 172 -25.45 12.45 -21.92
CA HIS A 172 -24.06 12.31 -22.35
C HIS A 172 -23.99 11.63 -23.71
N ASP A 173 -22.99 12.00 -24.50
CA ASP A 173 -22.77 11.43 -25.83
C ASP A 173 -22.18 10.02 -25.78
N ASP A 174 -21.62 9.61 -24.63
CA ASP A 174 -21.01 8.30 -24.47
C ASP A 174 -22.07 7.19 -24.36
N PRO A 175 -22.13 6.24 -25.29
CA PRO A 175 -23.16 5.20 -25.31
C PRO A 175 -23.05 4.21 -24.15
N LEU A 176 -21.89 4.11 -23.50
CA LEU A 176 -21.71 3.25 -22.31
C LEU A 176 -22.34 3.88 -21.06
N PHE A 177 -22.55 5.19 -21.05
CA PHE A 177 -23.24 5.90 -19.98
C PHE A 177 -23.99 7.12 -20.53
N PRO A 178 -25.12 6.93 -21.23
CA PRO A 178 -25.78 8.00 -21.98
C PRO A 178 -26.59 8.98 -21.11
N LYS A 179 -26.94 8.59 -19.88
CA LYS A 179 -27.73 9.42 -18.97
C LYS A 179 -27.45 9.07 -17.51
N CYS A 180 -27.52 10.06 -16.61
CA CYS A 180 -27.33 9.86 -15.18
C CYS A 180 -28.38 8.92 -14.55
N GLU A 181 -27.93 8.08 -13.61
CA GLU A 181 -28.73 7.11 -12.84
C GLU A 181 -29.40 7.73 -11.59
N HIS A 182 -29.59 9.05 -11.56
CA HIS A 182 -30.23 9.73 -10.44
C HIS A 182 -31.25 10.76 -10.92
N PRO A 183 -32.27 11.07 -10.10
CA PRO A 183 -33.17 12.18 -10.37
C PRO A 183 -32.42 13.50 -10.48
N GLU A 184 -32.89 14.39 -11.34
CA GLU A 184 -32.38 15.75 -11.40
C GLU A 184 -32.71 16.48 -10.10
N ARG A 185 -31.68 16.96 -9.41
CA ARG A 185 -31.86 17.71 -8.17
C ARG A 185 -32.07 19.18 -8.52
N ALA A 186 -33.30 19.67 -8.31
CA ALA A 186 -33.58 21.10 -8.33
C ALA A 186 -32.67 21.81 -7.32
N THR A 187 -31.98 22.85 -7.77
CA THR A 187 -31.16 23.72 -6.93
C THR A 187 -31.61 25.15 -7.15
N THR A 188 -31.77 25.90 -6.07
CA THR A 188 -32.07 27.33 -6.12
C THR A 188 -30.80 28.19 -6.24
N ASP A 189 -29.61 27.59 -6.06
CA ASP A 189 -28.33 28.27 -6.25
C ASP A 189 -27.88 28.19 -7.73
N GLU A 190 -28.15 29.26 -8.49
CA GLU A 190 -27.71 29.42 -9.88
C GLU A 190 -26.18 29.50 -10.01
N ASN A 191 -25.47 29.90 -8.94
CA ASN A 191 -24.00 30.03 -8.93
C ASN A 191 -23.28 28.74 -8.55
N LYS A 192 -24.03 27.63 -8.41
CA LYS A 192 -23.47 26.33 -8.07
C LYS A 192 -22.65 25.74 -9.21
N TRP A 193 -23.07 25.97 -10.45
CA TRP A 193 -22.55 25.28 -11.62
C TRP A 193 -21.40 26.05 -12.28
N LEU A 194 -20.47 25.31 -12.88
CA LEU A 194 -19.44 25.91 -13.70
C LEU A 194 -20.04 26.32 -15.05
N LYS A 195 -19.74 27.55 -15.48
CA LYS A 195 -20.16 28.03 -16.79
C LYS A 195 -19.40 27.28 -17.90
N PRO A 196 -20.08 26.99 -19.03
CA PRO A 196 -19.40 26.55 -20.25
C PRO A 196 -18.24 27.48 -20.60
N ASP A 197 -17.16 26.92 -21.14
CA ASP A 197 -15.94 27.63 -21.56
C ASP A 197 -15.23 28.46 -20.48
N SER A 198 -15.58 28.25 -19.21
CA SER A 198 -14.88 28.92 -18.11
C SER A 198 -13.46 28.39 -17.97
N ILE A 199 -12.51 29.28 -17.63
CA ILE A 199 -11.12 28.93 -17.33
C ILE A 199 -11.03 27.80 -16.30
N THR A 200 -11.94 27.79 -15.32
CA THR A 200 -11.99 26.75 -14.29
C THR A 200 -12.40 25.40 -14.85
N LEU A 201 -13.43 25.34 -15.71
CA LEU A 201 -13.88 24.11 -16.33
C LEU A 201 -12.76 23.48 -17.16
N HIS A 202 -12.13 24.25 -18.07
CA HIS A 202 -11.01 23.74 -18.89
C HIS A 202 -9.83 23.22 -18.06
N LYS A 203 -9.47 23.93 -16.98
CA LYS A 203 -8.38 23.49 -16.08
C LYS A 203 -8.74 22.20 -15.33
N VAL A 204 -9.98 22.06 -14.88
CA VAL A 204 -10.49 20.85 -14.21
C VAL A 204 -10.52 19.70 -15.20
N GLU A 205 -11.15 19.87 -16.36
CA GLU A 205 -11.25 18.88 -17.41
C GLU A 205 -9.87 18.35 -17.81
N LYS A 206 -8.88 19.22 -18.01
CA LYS A 206 -7.50 18.81 -18.31
C LYS A 206 -6.88 17.89 -17.23
N ILE A 207 -7.28 18.05 -15.97
CA ILE A 207 -6.85 17.17 -14.87
C ILE A 207 -7.63 15.85 -14.90
N LEU A 208 -8.96 15.91 -15.02
CA LEU A 208 -9.85 14.75 -14.91
C LEU A 208 -9.76 13.83 -16.14
N ASN A 209 -9.62 14.40 -17.34
CA ASN A 209 -9.58 13.71 -18.63
C ASN A 209 -8.14 13.46 -19.12
N ASN A 210 -7.14 13.62 -18.24
CA ASN A 210 -5.77 13.28 -18.59
C ASN A 210 -5.66 11.80 -18.99
N LYS A 211 -4.95 11.50 -20.09
CA LYS A 211 -4.81 10.13 -20.62
C LYS A 211 -4.37 9.09 -19.57
N ARG A 212 -3.47 9.46 -18.64
CA ARG A 212 -3.04 8.56 -17.56
C ARG A 212 -4.14 8.37 -16.53
N VAL A 213 -4.89 9.42 -16.20
CA VAL A 213 -6.03 9.35 -15.28
C VAL A 213 -7.10 8.42 -15.83
N LEU A 214 -7.46 8.54 -17.12
CA LEU A 214 -8.46 7.66 -17.73
C LEU A 214 -8.02 6.18 -17.75
N LYS A 215 -6.74 5.91 -18.07
CA LYS A 215 -6.17 4.56 -17.98
C LYS A 215 -6.22 3.99 -16.56
N ASP A 216 -5.95 4.82 -15.56
CA ASP A 216 -6.00 4.40 -14.16
C ASP A 216 -7.44 4.16 -13.70
N VAL A 217 -8.39 5.02 -14.11
CA VAL A 217 -9.82 4.88 -13.83
C VAL A 217 -10.36 3.54 -14.33
N GLN A 218 -9.98 3.15 -15.54
CA GLN A 218 -10.35 1.86 -16.13
C GLN A 218 -10.00 0.67 -15.21
N LYS A 219 -8.89 0.79 -14.46
CA LYS A 219 -8.35 -0.25 -13.56
C LYS A 219 -8.69 -0.06 -12.10
N LEU A 220 -9.56 0.88 -11.71
CA LEU A 220 -9.94 1.03 -10.29
C LEU A 220 -10.65 -0.22 -9.77
N SER A 221 -10.35 -0.64 -8.55
CA SER A 221 -11.01 -1.81 -7.93
C SER A 221 -12.51 -1.58 -7.70
N HIS A 222 -13.34 -2.58 -8.04
CA HIS A 222 -14.81 -2.51 -7.97
C HIS A 222 -15.39 -2.91 -6.62
N HIS A 223 -14.84 -3.97 -6.02
CA HIS A 223 -15.45 -4.63 -4.87
C HIS A 223 -14.73 -4.31 -3.57
N TYR A 224 -13.41 -4.18 -3.62
CA TYR A 224 -12.58 -4.17 -2.42
C TYR A 224 -11.54 -3.06 -2.44
N GLN A 225 -11.32 -2.46 -1.27
CA GLN A 225 -10.33 -1.42 -1.03
C GLN A 225 -9.23 -1.96 -0.13
N THR A 226 -8.01 -1.41 -0.18
CA THR A 226 -6.88 -1.91 0.62
C THR A 226 -6.86 -1.43 2.08
N SER A 227 -7.93 -0.78 2.56
CA SER A 227 -7.98 -0.22 3.92
C SER A 227 -7.78 -1.25 5.05
N SER A 228 -8.22 -2.49 4.86
CA SER A 228 -7.95 -3.60 5.79
C SER A 228 -6.47 -3.96 5.82
N LEU A 229 -5.80 -3.92 4.67
CA LEU A 229 -4.36 -4.17 4.54
C LEU A 229 -3.54 -3.05 5.22
N GLU A 230 -3.93 -1.78 5.04
CA GLU A 230 -3.32 -0.66 5.78
C GLU A 230 -3.51 -0.79 7.30
N SER A 231 -4.67 -1.29 7.74
CA SER A 231 -4.96 -1.56 9.14
C SER A 231 -4.07 -2.68 9.69
N PHE A 232 -3.82 -3.72 8.89
CA PHE A 232 -2.86 -4.77 9.23
C PHE A 232 -1.42 -4.23 9.33
N HIS A 233 -0.98 -3.42 8.37
CA HIS A 233 0.35 -2.79 8.45
C HIS A 233 0.52 -1.91 9.70
N SER A 234 -0.57 -1.27 10.15
CA SER A 234 -0.59 -0.54 11.41
C SER A 234 -0.54 -1.47 12.63
N LEU A 235 -1.19 -2.65 12.56
CA LEU A 235 -1.13 -3.67 13.61
C LEU A 235 0.29 -4.22 13.78
N ILE A 236 1.02 -4.46 12.68
CA ILE A 236 2.41 -4.92 12.72
C ILE A 236 3.26 -4.03 13.63
N LEU A 237 3.01 -2.72 13.69
CA LEU A 237 3.77 -1.80 14.56
C LEU A 237 3.67 -2.13 16.05
N ARG A 238 2.61 -2.83 16.50
CA ARG A 238 2.49 -3.32 17.87
C ARG A 238 3.39 -4.53 18.15
N PHE A 239 3.64 -5.35 17.13
CA PHE A 239 4.46 -6.55 17.23
C PHE A 239 5.93 -6.29 16.89
N ALA A 240 6.20 -5.47 15.87
CA ALA A 240 7.51 -5.09 15.38
C ALA A 240 7.60 -3.54 15.18
N PRO A 241 7.78 -2.78 16.28
CA PRO A 241 7.98 -1.33 16.22
C PRO A 241 9.20 -0.96 15.37
N LYS A 242 9.13 0.15 14.62
CA LYS A 242 10.24 0.60 13.74
C LYS A 242 11.46 1.13 14.49
N ASN A 243 11.31 1.45 15.77
CA ASN A 243 12.38 1.97 16.63
C ASN A 243 13.16 0.86 17.36
N VAL A 244 12.85 -0.41 17.10
CA VAL A 244 13.55 -1.56 17.67
C VAL A 244 14.15 -2.38 16.54
N VAL A 245 15.42 -2.74 16.67
CA VAL A 245 16.13 -3.58 15.71
C VAL A 245 15.86 -5.04 16.05
N PHE A 246 15.42 -5.81 15.06
CA PHE A 246 15.21 -7.25 15.19
C PHE A 246 16.16 -8.01 14.25
N PRO A 247 16.69 -9.18 14.66
CA PRO A 247 17.29 -10.12 13.72
C PRO A 247 16.22 -10.68 12.76
N PHE A 248 16.64 -11.31 11.66
CA PHE A 248 15.73 -11.85 10.64
C PHE A 248 14.63 -12.72 11.25
N MET A 249 15.02 -13.73 12.05
CA MET A 249 14.07 -14.61 12.74
C MET A 249 13.15 -13.87 13.71
N GLY A 250 13.69 -12.87 14.42
CA GLY A 250 12.88 -12.04 15.32
C GLY A 250 11.81 -11.24 14.58
N MET A 251 12.12 -10.71 13.40
CA MET A 251 11.16 -10.02 12.54
C MET A 251 10.12 -11.01 11.99
N LEU A 252 10.56 -12.16 11.48
CA LEU A 252 9.70 -13.21 10.93
C LEU A 252 8.67 -13.70 11.96
N CYS A 253 9.10 -14.08 13.17
CA CYS A 253 8.21 -14.53 14.22
C CYS A 253 7.17 -13.47 14.62
N ARG A 254 7.57 -12.19 14.65
CA ARG A 254 6.65 -11.08 14.97
C ARG A 254 5.61 -10.85 13.88
N LEU A 255 5.99 -11.03 12.61
CA LEU A 255 5.05 -11.00 11.49
C LEU A 255 4.08 -12.19 11.55
N CYS A 256 4.56 -13.39 11.89
CA CYS A 256 3.69 -14.55 12.14
C CYS A 256 2.64 -14.25 13.22
N LEU A 257 3.07 -13.73 14.37
CA LEU A 257 2.17 -13.38 15.48
C LEU A 257 1.17 -12.28 15.08
N ALA A 258 1.62 -11.27 14.33
CA ALA A 258 0.74 -10.22 13.83
C ALA A 258 -0.33 -10.79 12.88
N ALA A 259 0.06 -11.68 11.96
CA ALA A 259 -0.85 -12.33 11.02
C ALA A 259 -1.88 -13.22 11.73
N MET A 260 -1.45 -14.03 12.72
CA MET A 260 -2.35 -14.84 13.55
C MET A 260 -3.34 -13.97 14.32
N HIS A 261 -2.84 -12.92 14.98
CA HIS A 261 -3.71 -11.98 15.71
C HIS A 261 -4.71 -11.30 14.78
N HIS A 262 -4.28 -10.85 13.60
CA HIS A 262 -5.16 -10.24 12.60
C HIS A 262 -6.23 -11.22 12.14
N ASN A 263 -5.84 -12.42 11.72
CA ASN A 263 -6.76 -13.42 11.17
C ASN A 263 -7.82 -13.85 12.18
N GLU A 264 -7.46 -13.96 13.46
CA GLU A 264 -8.43 -14.24 14.52
C GLU A 264 -9.40 -13.06 14.77
N ASN A 265 -8.95 -11.82 14.55
CA ASN A 265 -9.67 -10.61 14.97
C ASN A 265 -10.20 -9.72 13.82
N ALA A 266 -10.03 -10.12 12.56
CA ALA A 266 -10.39 -9.34 11.38
C ALA A 266 -11.90 -9.11 11.28
N ASP A 267 -12.68 -10.18 11.48
CA ASP A 267 -14.13 -10.21 11.28
C ASP A 267 -14.93 -10.16 12.59
N ARG A 268 -14.35 -9.58 13.65
CA ARG A 268 -15.07 -9.37 14.92
C ARG A 268 -16.37 -8.61 14.69
N GLU A 269 -17.44 -9.18 15.24
CA GLU A 269 -18.77 -8.59 15.24
C GLU A 269 -18.80 -7.23 15.94
N GLN A 270 -19.75 -6.38 15.53
CA GLN A 270 -20.03 -5.15 16.24
C GLN A 270 -20.58 -5.46 17.65
N ALA A 271 -20.08 -4.76 18.66
CA ALA A 271 -20.60 -4.83 20.00
C ALA A 271 -22.04 -4.28 20.04
N THR A 272 -22.88 -4.90 20.86
CA THR A 272 -24.26 -4.49 21.09
C THR A 272 -24.45 -4.08 22.55
N THR A 273 -25.39 -3.16 22.80
CA THR A 273 -25.83 -2.85 24.16
C THR A 273 -26.63 -4.02 24.74
N ALA A 274 -26.96 -3.97 26.03
CA ALA A 274 -27.86 -4.96 26.66
C ALA A 274 -29.24 -5.05 25.97
N ALA A 275 -29.66 -3.99 25.27
CA ALA A 275 -30.89 -3.96 24.48
C ALA A 275 -30.72 -4.44 23.01
N GLY A 276 -29.55 -4.97 22.64
CA GLY A 276 -29.26 -5.45 21.29
C GLY A 276 -28.93 -4.36 20.26
N LEU A 277 -28.78 -3.09 20.68
CA LEU A 277 -28.50 -2.00 19.76
C LEU A 277 -27.01 -1.92 19.39
N PRO A 278 -26.63 -1.68 18.12
CA PRO A 278 -25.24 -1.58 17.72
C PRO A 278 -24.51 -0.40 18.39
N VAL A 279 -23.35 -0.66 18.96
CA VAL A 279 -22.53 0.35 19.65
C VAL A 279 -21.64 1.08 18.66
N TYR A 280 -21.65 2.42 18.73
CA TYR A 280 -20.79 3.29 17.94
C TYR A 280 -19.94 4.16 18.86
N ARG A 281 -18.74 4.50 18.39
CA ARG A 281 -17.92 5.55 18.97
C ARG A 281 -17.79 6.70 18.00
N LEU A 282 -17.69 7.91 18.55
CA LEU A 282 -17.39 9.10 17.78
C LEU A 282 -15.88 9.14 17.47
N ALA A 283 -15.55 9.31 16.19
CA ALA A 283 -14.18 9.53 15.73
C ALA A 283 -14.06 10.91 15.08
N TYR A 284 -12.94 11.57 15.33
CA TYR A 284 -12.59 12.87 14.76
C TYR A 284 -11.33 12.74 13.89
N PRO A 285 -11.44 12.28 12.64
CA PRO A 285 -10.29 12.13 11.76
C PRO A 285 -9.66 13.49 11.48
N LYS A 286 -8.33 13.61 11.64
CA LYS A 286 -7.59 14.85 11.30
C LYS A 286 -7.89 15.36 9.89
N SER A 287 -8.11 14.45 8.94
CA SER A 287 -8.44 14.77 7.55
C SER A 287 -9.76 15.53 7.38
N ARG A 288 -10.70 15.39 8.31
CA ARG A 288 -12.02 16.05 8.26
C ARG A 288 -12.12 17.31 9.12
N ARG A 289 -10.99 17.82 9.65
CA ARG A 289 -10.88 19.15 10.27
C ARG A 289 -11.99 19.51 11.27
N GLY A 290 -12.35 18.57 12.14
CA GLY A 290 -13.36 18.78 13.19
C GLY A 290 -14.71 18.11 12.93
N GLU A 291 -15.00 17.63 11.71
CA GLU A 291 -16.19 16.80 11.49
C GLU A 291 -16.06 15.45 12.20
N CYS A 292 -17.18 15.03 12.79
CA CYS A 292 -17.30 13.75 13.47
C CYS A 292 -17.81 12.65 12.52
N THR A 293 -17.33 11.43 12.73
CA THR A 293 -17.86 10.23 12.08
C THR A 293 -18.17 9.17 13.14
N ALA A 294 -19.34 8.53 13.06
CA ALA A 294 -19.62 7.32 13.82
C ALA A 294 -18.77 6.15 13.30
N LYS A 295 -18.12 5.41 14.20
CA LYS A 295 -17.42 4.16 13.88
C LYS A 295 -17.99 3.02 14.70
N PRO A 296 -18.32 1.86 14.08
CA PRO A 296 -18.69 0.66 14.81
C PRO A 296 -17.65 0.31 15.88
N VAL A 297 -18.10 0.00 17.09
CA VAL A 297 -17.25 -0.60 18.13
C VAL A 297 -17.36 -2.10 17.96
N LYS A 298 -16.24 -2.78 17.72
CA LYS A 298 -16.21 -4.26 17.64
C LYS A 298 -16.13 -4.86 19.04
N LYS A 299 -16.63 -6.09 19.23
CA LYS A 299 -16.44 -6.89 20.46
C LYS A 299 -14.96 -6.99 20.81
N GLU A 300 -14.61 -7.20 22.08
CA GLU A 300 -13.20 -7.29 22.51
C GLU A 300 -12.42 -8.36 21.72
N PRO A 301 -11.12 -8.15 21.47
CA PRO A 301 -10.31 -9.12 20.74
C PRO A 301 -10.09 -10.40 21.56
N THR A 302 -9.95 -11.51 20.86
CA THR A 302 -9.58 -12.79 21.44
C THR A 302 -8.11 -13.09 21.15
N TYR A 303 -7.56 -14.04 21.93
CA TYR A 303 -6.15 -14.44 21.88
C TYR A 303 -6.01 -15.97 21.89
N MET A 304 -6.96 -16.68 21.28
CA MET A 304 -6.98 -18.14 21.25
C MET A 304 -5.74 -18.70 20.56
N TYR A 305 -5.24 -18.03 19.51
CA TYR A 305 -3.96 -18.37 18.87
C TYR A 305 -2.78 -18.41 19.86
N VAL A 306 -2.79 -17.60 20.92
CA VAL A 306 -1.76 -17.63 21.96
C VAL A 306 -1.88 -18.91 22.78
N GLY A 307 -3.10 -19.29 23.16
CA GLY A 307 -3.36 -20.54 23.88
C GLY A 307 -2.94 -21.76 23.05
N GLU A 308 -3.29 -21.79 21.76
CA GLU A 308 -2.89 -22.86 20.85
C GLU A 308 -1.37 -22.96 20.69
N LEU A 309 -0.67 -21.82 20.58
CA LEU A 309 0.80 -21.78 20.50
C LEU A 309 1.44 -22.27 21.81
N MET A 310 0.94 -21.82 22.97
CA MET A 310 1.44 -22.26 24.26
C MET A 310 1.24 -23.76 24.45
N ARG A 311 0.06 -24.28 24.08
CA ARG A 311 -0.22 -25.72 24.08
C ARG A 311 0.77 -26.48 23.20
N LEU A 312 0.94 -26.06 21.95
CA LEU A 312 1.89 -26.70 21.03
C LEU A 312 3.33 -26.67 21.56
N VAL A 313 3.75 -25.59 22.20
CA VAL A 313 5.07 -25.52 22.83
C VAL A 313 5.20 -26.55 23.97
N PHE A 314 4.26 -26.57 24.91
CA PHE A 314 4.35 -27.44 26.10
C PHE A 314 4.06 -28.91 25.84
N GLU A 315 3.17 -29.24 24.90
CA GLU A 315 2.76 -30.62 24.64
C GLU A 315 3.53 -31.28 23.49
N GLU A 316 4.11 -30.51 22.57
CA GLU A 316 4.75 -31.05 21.37
C GLU A 316 6.23 -30.66 21.30
N VAL A 317 6.57 -29.37 21.39
CA VAL A 317 7.96 -28.89 21.22
C VAL A 317 8.86 -29.31 22.40
N PHE A 318 8.35 -29.25 23.63
CA PHE A 318 9.13 -29.65 24.81
C PHE A 318 9.36 -31.17 24.88
N GLU A 319 8.40 -31.96 24.39
CA GLU A 319 8.50 -33.42 24.33
C GLU A 319 9.50 -33.88 23.25
N ASP A 320 9.38 -33.33 22.04
CA ASP A 320 10.35 -33.54 20.97
C ASP A 320 10.54 -32.26 20.12
N PRO A 321 11.64 -31.52 20.30
CA PRO A 321 11.92 -30.33 19.52
C PRO A 321 12.43 -30.64 18.10
N THR A 322 12.80 -31.89 17.80
CA THR A 322 13.50 -32.26 16.56
C THR A 322 12.75 -31.84 15.29
N PRO A 323 11.44 -32.12 15.14
CA PRO A 323 10.70 -31.73 13.94
C PRO A 323 10.66 -30.20 13.74
N PHE A 324 10.56 -29.46 14.84
CA PHE A 324 10.52 -27.99 14.81
C PHE A 324 11.88 -27.37 14.47
N VAL A 325 12.97 -27.96 14.98
CA VAL A 325 14.34 -27.54 14.64
C VAL A 325 14.65 -27.84 13.18
N GLU A 326 14.21 -29.00 12.67
CA GLU A 326 14.35 -29.36 11.26
C GLU A 326 13.62 -28.38 10.34
N GLU A 327 12.37 -28.03 10.65
CA GLU A 327 11.64 -26.99 9.90
C GLU A 327 12.31 -25.62 9.99
N MET A 328 12.80 -25.23 11.18
CA MET A 328 13.51 -23.96 11.36
C MET A 328 14.80 -23.89 10.51
N ASN A 329 15.50 -25.01 10.36
CA ASN A 329 16.71 -25.10 9.54
C ASN A 329 16.43 -24.97 8.03
N LYS A 330 15.19 -25.19 7.59
CA LYS A 330 14.78 -24.95 6.19
C LYS A 330 14.60 -23.47 5.86
N ILE A 331 14.51 -22.60 6.87
CA ILE A 331 14.35 -21.16 6.67
C ILE A 331 15.68 -20.58 6.18
N ASN A 332 15.68 -20.05 4.96
CA ASN A 332 16.83 -19.35 4.42
C ASN A 332 17.03 -18.00 5.13
N ILE A 333 18.02 -17.92 6.02
CA ILE A 333 18.38 -16.68 6.71
C ILE A 333 19.47 -15.95 5.92
N PRO A 334 19.20 -14.75 5.38
CA PRO A 334 20.20 -13.97 4.67
C PRO A 334 21.37 -13.59 5.59
N LYS A 335 22.58 -13.58 5.03
CA LYS A 335 23.77 -13.06 5.72
C LYS A 335 23.57 -11.60 6.10
N ASP A 336 24.20 -11.14 7.18
CA ASP A 336 24.11 -9.74 7.58
C ASP A 336 24.63 -8.80 6.48
N LEU A 337 24.02 -7.61 6.38
CA LEU A 337 24.42 -6.56 5.41
C LEU A 337 25.91 -6.20 5.53
N SER A 338 26.50 -6.33 6.72
CA SER A 338 27.91 -6.01 6.95
C SER A 338 28.87 -7.06 6.39
N THR A 339 28.38 -8.23 6.01
CA THR A 339 29.21 -9.37 5.56
C THR A 339 29.85 -9.11 4.20
N GLN A 340 29.30 -8.19 3.41
CA GLN A 340 29.85 -7.82 2.10
C GLN A 340 31.03 -6.85 2.18
N PHE A 341 31.36 -6.33 3.36
CA PHE A 341 32.43 -5.34 3.53
C PHE A 341 33.64 -5.95 4.25
N ASP A 342 34.83 -5.50 3.85
CA ASP A 342 36.05 -5.84 4.54
C ASP A 342 36.00 -5.33 5.99
N ARG A 343 36.37 -6.22 6.92
CA ARG A 343 36.39 -5.92 8.35
C ARG A 343 37.83 -5.64 8.78
N PRO A 344 38.25 -4.37 8.92
CA PRO A 344 39.55 -4.04 9.48
C PRO A 344 39.65 -4.57 10.92
N SER A 345 40.88 -4.73 11.42
CA SER A 345 41.08 -5.23 12.77
C SER A 345 40.49 -4.27 13.81
N LYS A 346 40.14 -4.80 14.99
CA LYS A 346 39.63 -3.97 16.09
C LYS A 346 40.63 -2.88 16.45
N GLU A 347 41.91 -3.22 16.42
CA GLU A 347 43.04 -2.35 16.73
C GLU A 347 43.10 -1.18 15.74
N GLU A 348 42.96 -1.44 14.44
CA GLU A 348 42.93 -0.40 13.40
C GLU A 348 41.73 0.53 13.56
N VAL A 349 40.54 -0.02 13.84
CA VAL A 349 39.31 0.78 14.02
C VAL A 349 39.43 1.67 15.26
N VAL A 350 39.94 1.14 16.37
CA VAL A 350 40.17 1.90 17.61
C VAL A 350 41.22 3.00 17.36
N ALA A 351 42.34 2.68 16.71
CA ALA A 351 43.38 3.67 16.39
C ALA A 351 42.84 4.82 15.53
N ARG A 352 42.05 4.52 14.50
CA ARG A 352 41.37 5.53 13.65
C ARG A 352 40.34 6.35 14.41
N HIS A 353 39.60 5.74 15.34
CA HIS A 353 38.63 6.45 16.16
C HIS A 353 39.33 7.45 17.09
N VAL A 354 40.35 6.97 17.83
CA VAL A 354 41.14 7.82 18.73
C VAL A 354 41.79 8.96 17.95
N SER A 355 42.49 8.68 16.84
CA SER A 355 43.17 9.72 16.05
C SER A 355 42.24 10.79 15.48
N ARG A 356 40.98 10.44 15.15
CA ARG A 356 39.96 11.41 14.73
C ARG A 356 39.60 12.44 15.81
N PHE A 357 39.68 12.07 17.09
CA PHE A 357 39.41 12.97 18.21
C PHE A 357 40.68 13.57 18.83
N SER A 358 41.86 13.02 18.52
CA SER A 358 43.16 13.54 18.97
C SER A 358 43.67 14.74 18.18
N LEU A 359 42.97 15.23 17.15
CA LEU A 359 43.34 16.44 16.41
C LEU A 359 42.98 17.71 17.19
N GLY A 360 43.59 17.84 18.38
CA GLY A 360 43.74 19.07 19.12
C GLY A 360 45.22 19.26 19.40
N VAL A 361 45.81 20.27 18.72
CA VAL A 361 47.22 20.73 18.82
C VAL A 361 48.23 19.85 18.08
N VAL A 362 48.45 20.12 16.79
CA VAL A 362 49.78 20.43 16.18
C VAL A 362 49.51 20.88 14.73
N GLY A 363 50.22 21.94 14.32
CA GLY A 363 50.05 22.64 13.04
C GLY A 363 50.11 21.74 11.79
N SER A 364 49.32 22.17 10.81
CA SER A 364 49.22 21.61 9.46
C SER A 364 50.59 21.45 8.78
N PRO A 365 50.77 20.36 8.03
CA PRO A 365 51.32 20.48 6.67
C PRO A 365 50.29 19.98 5.67
N ARG A 366 49.93 20.85 4.72
CA ARG A 366 49.22 20.49 3.49
C ARG A 366 49.95 19.35 2.80
N THR A 367 49.28 18.22 2.63
CA THR A 367 49.66 17.20 1.65
C THR A 367 48.68 17.32 0.47
N VAL A 368 49.20 17.85 -0.64
CA VAL A 368 48.56 17.84 -1.95
C VAL A 368 48.54 16.39 -2.43
N GLN A 369 47.35 15.82 -2.68
CA GLN A 369 47.25 14.59 -3.46
C GLN A 369 47.14 14.94 -4.95
N PRO A 370 47.81 14.17 -5.84
CA PRO A 370 47.76 14.39 -7.28
C PRO A 370 46.43 13.94 -7.86
N ASP A 371 45.93 14.77 -8.75
CA ASP A 371 44.72 14.60 -9.56
C ASP A 371 44.83 13.33 -10.43
N GLN A 372 44.01 12.32 -10.16
CA GLN A 372 43.80 11.21 -11.10
C GLN A 372 42.55 11.51 -11.91
N GLY A 373 42.80 11.99 -13.12
CA GLY A 373 41.77 12.38 -14.09
C GLY A 373 40.85 11.22 -14.47
N THR A 374 39.55 11.48 -14.39
CA THR A 374 38.52 10.75 -15.13
C THR A 374 38.49 11.26 -16.58
N PRO A 375 38.44 10.38 -17.61
CA PRO A 375 38.26 10.80 -18.99
C PRO A 375 36.84 11.34 -19.18
N GLY A 376 36.73 12.63 -19.52
CA GLY A 376 35.49 13.25 -19.95
C GLY A 376 35.09 12.76 -21.34
N VAL A 377 33.89 12.17 -21.44
CA VAL A 377 33.17 12.06 -22.72
C VAL A 377 32.52 13.41 -22.99
N SER A 378 32.90 13.98 -24.12
CA SER A 378 32.42 15.23 -24.71
C SER A 378 31.00 15.11 -25.26
N GLY A 379 30.22 16.19 -25.13
CA GLY A 379 28.90 16.35 -25.74
C GLY A 379 28.20 17.60 -25.22
N GLY A 380 28.60 18.77 -25.73
CA GLY A 380 28.15 20.08 -25.26
C GLY A 380 26.71 20.44 -25.64
N PRO A 381 26.15 21.51 -25.01
CA PRO A 381 24.88 22.11 -25.41
C PRO A 381 25.10 23.20 -26.46
N HIS A 382 24.36 23.14 -27.56
CA HIS A 382 24.15 24.30 -28.43
C HIS A 382 22.78 24.92 -28.13
N THR A 383 22.83 26.14 -27.60
CA THR A 383 21.78 27.15 -27.72
C THR A 383 22.12 28.06 -28.90
N THR A 384 21.15 28.35 -29.77
CA THR A 384 20.68 29.70 -30.18
C THR A 384 19.61 29.58 -31.27
N GLY A 385 18.54 30.38 -31.16
CA GLY A 385 17.44 30.47 -32.13
C GLY A 385 16.08 30.67 -31.46
#